data_AF-A0A084G5L9-F1
#
_entry.id   AF-A0A084G5L9-F1
#
_cell.length_a   1.000
_cell.length_b   1.000
_cell.length_c   1.000
_cell.angle_alpha   90.00
_cell.angle_beta   90.00
_cell.angle_gamma   90.00
#
_symmetry.space_group_name_H-M   'P 1'
#
loop_
_entity.id
_entity.type
_entity.pdbx_description
1 polymer ?
#
loop_
_entity_poly.entity_id
_entity_poly.type
_entity_poly.pdbx_seq_one_letter_code
_entity_poly.pdbx_strand_id
1 'polypeptide(L)'
;MGVSRLSMQLEFEGLNTALKDLLALSRRIKELWIFGPLASDQDSTRQQAGDLERDVLQVAKLVNGLEESTMNELARKYGGTWKDKPKEAGQGRGQI
;
A
#
# COMPACT_ATOMS: atom_id res chain seq x y z
N MET A 1 26.09 -25.33 -25.36
CA MET A 1 25.33 -24.07 -25.12
C MET A 1 23.90 -24.26 -24.58
N GLY A 2 23.35 -25.48 -24.45
CA GLY A 2 22.01 -25.69 -23.86
C GLY A 2 21.95 -25.75 -22.33
N VAL A 3 23.01 -26.24 -21.69
CA VAL A 3 23.05 -26.49 -20.23
C VAL A 3 23.06 -25.19 -19.40
N SER A 4 23.73 -24.14 -19.89
CA SER A 4 23.74 -22.81 -19.24
C SER A 4 22.38 -22.12 -19.31
N ARG A 5 21.61 -22.32 -20.39
CA ARG A 5 20.25 -21.78 -20.53
C ARG A 5 19.26 -22.47 -19.59
N LEU A 6 19.34 -23.79 -19.48
CA LEU A 6 18.53 -24.58 -18.54
C LEU A 6 18.85 -24.23 -17.08
N SER A 7 20.13 -24.05 -16.73
CA SER A 7 20.55 -23.63 -15.40
C SER A 7 20.01 -22.23 -15.04
N MET A 8 20.11 -21.28 -15.96
CA MET A 8 19.63 -19.91 -15.74
C MET A 8 18.10 -19.84 -15.59
N GLN A 9 17.37 -20.71 -16.31
CA GLN A 9 15.92 -20.82 -16.17
C GLN A 9 15.50 -21.43 -14.83
N LEU A 10 16.19 -22.49 -14.38
CA LEU A 10 15.98 -23.09 -13.06
C LEU A 10 16.28 -22.11 -11.91
N GLU A 11 17.37 -21.35 -12.01
CA GLU A 11 17.70 -20.31 -11.03
C GLU A 11 16.64 -19.20 -10.98
N PHE A 12 16.12 -18.78 -12.14
CA PHE A 12 15.05 -17.78 -12.20
C PHE A 12 13.74 -18.30 -11.60
N GLU A 13 13.37 -19.55 -11.85
CA GLU A 13 12.19 -20.17 -11.24
C GLU A 13 12.33 -20.30 -9.71
N GLY A 14 13.53 -20.64 -9.23
CA GLY A 14 13.87 -20.63 -7.81
C GLY A 14 13.72 -19.24 -7.18
N LEU A 15 14.27 -18.21 -7.83
CA LEU A 15 14.16 -16.82 -7.37
C LEU A 15 12.70 -16.34 -7.33
N ASN A 16 11.91 -16.65 -8.37
CA ASN A 16 10.50 -16.29 -8.44
C ASN A 16 9.68 -16.96 -7.32
N THR A 17 10.02 -18.21 -6.98
CA THR A 17 9.38 -18.93 -5.88
C THR A 17 9.73 -18.28 -4.54
N ALA A 18 11.00 -17.94 -4.30
CA ALA A 18 11.44 -17.25 -3.10
C ALA A 18 10.75 -15.87 -2.93
N LEU A 19 10.57 -15.13 -4.02
CA LEU A 19 9.83 -13.85 -4.00
C LEU A 19 8.35 -14.04 -3.64
N LYS A 20 7.69 -15.06 -4.19
CA LYS A 20 6.30 -15.38 -3.85
C LYS A 20 6.15 -15.76 -2.39
N ASP A 21 7.07 -16.56 -1.86
CA ASP A 21 7.07 -16.98 -0.46
C ASP A 21 7.29 -15.78 0.48
N LEU A 22 8.21 -14.87 0.13
CA LEU A 22 8.44 -13.64 0.87
C LEU A 22 7.20 -12.74 0.89
N LEU A 23 6.51 -12.59 -0.25
CA LEU A 23 5.27 -11.83 -0.33
C LEU A 23 4.15 -12.48 0.49
N ALA A 24 4.04 -13.81 0.47
CA ALA A 24 3.09 -14.54 1.29
C ALA A 24 3.37 -14.37 2.80
N LEU A 25 4.64 -14.41 3.22
CA LEU A 25 5.05 -14.14 4.59
C LEU A 25 4.75 -12.69 5.00
N SER A 26 5.08 -11.72 4.14
CA SER A 26 4.78 -10.30 4.39
C SER A 26 3.28 -10.09 4.58
N ARG A 27 2.45 -10.74 3.75
CA ARG A 27 0.99 -10.71 3.90
C ARG A 27 0.55 -11.29 5.24
N ARG A 28 1.04 -12.47 5.63
CA ARG A 28 0.70 -13.10 6.93
C ARG A 28 1.11 -12.24 8.12
N ILE A 29 2.28 -11.61 8.05
CA ILE A 29 2.73 -10.68 9.09
C ILE A 29 1.76 -9.50 9.17
N LYS A 30 1.44 -8.84 8.05
CA LYS A 30 0.46 -7.74 8.03
C LYS A 30 -0.90 -8.16 8.57
N GLU A 31 -1.38 -9.34 8.20
CA GLU A 31 -2.62 -9.91 8.72
C GLU A 31 -2.55 -10.11 10.24
N LEU A 32 -1.45 -10.66 10.78
CA LEU A 32 -1.25 -10.79 12.23
C LEU A 32 -1.21 -9.43 12.95
N TRP A 33 -0.60 -8.41 12.35
CA TRP A 33 -0.57 -7.05 12.92
C TRP A 33 -1.96 -6.40 12.93
N ILE A 34 -2.78 -6.67 11.91
CA ILE A 34 -4.12 -6.09 11.78
C ILE A 34 -5.15 -6.85 12.61
N PHE A 35 -5.06 -8.19 12.64
CA PHE A 35 -6.09 -9.08 13.18
C PHE A 35 -5.74 -9.69 14.53
N GLY A 36 -4.48 -9.58 14.99
CA GLY A 36 -4.02 -10.29 16.18
C GLY A 36 -3.92 -11.80 15.93
N PRO A 37 -3.90 -12.63 17.00
CA PRO A 37 -3.76 -14.09 16.85
C PRO A 37 -4.92 -14.66 16.02
N LEU A 38 -4.58 -15.37 14.94
CA LEU A 38 -5.46 -15.93 13.88
C LEU A 38 -6.53 -16.94 14.37
N ALA A 39 -6.80 -17.04 15.67
CA ALA A 39 -7.66 -18.04 16.29
C ALA A 39 -9.10 -17.56 16.58
N SER A 40 -9.39 -16.26 16.51
CA SER A 40 -10.75 -15.76 16.70
C SER A 40 -11.46 -15.62 15.35
N ASP A 41 -12.44 -16.48 15.11
CA ASP A 41 -13.53 -16.38 14.13
C ASP A 41 -13.28 -15.53 12.86
N GLN A 42 -13.14 -16.22 11.72
CA GLN A 42 -12.75 -15.63 10.42
C GLN A 42 -13.73 -14.53 9.94
N ASP A 43 -15.01 -14.61 10.31
CA ASP A 43 -16.03 -13.67 9.87
C ASP A 43 -16.00 -12.36 10.67
N SER A 44 -15.85 -12.42 11.99
CA SER A 44 -15.65 -11.21 12.81
C SER A 44 -14.34 -10.50 12.45
N THR A 45 -13.31 -11.27 12.10
CA THR A 45 -12.00 -10.76 11.69
C THR A 45 -12.08 -9.99 10.37
N ARG A 46 -12.84 -10.48 9.39
CA ARG A 46 -13.06 -9.77 8.12
C ARG A 46 -13.87 -8.49 8.30
N GLN A 47 -14.87 -8.50 9.19
CA GLN A 47 -15.64 -7.28 9.50
C GLN A 47 -14.75 -6.22 10.16
N GLN A 48 -13.94 -6.61 11.15
CA GLN A 48 -12.96 -5.71 11.77
C GLN A 48 -11.95 -5.15 10.76
N ALA A 49 -11.55 -5.92 9.74
CA ALA A 49 -10.72 -5.44 8.64
C ALA A 49 -11.36 -4.28 7.89
N GLY A 50 -12.61 -4.46 7.49
CA GLY A 50 -13.37 -3.47 6.73
C GLY A 50 -13.65 -2.21 7.55
N ASP A 51 -13.96 -2.37 8.84
CA ASP A 51 -14.15 -1.25 9.75
C ASP A 51 -12.86 -0.47 9.96
N LEU A 52 -11.72 -1.15 10.16
CA LEU A 52 -10.42 -0.49 10.27
C LEU A 52 -10.04 0.26 8.99
N GLU A 53 -10.23 -0.33 7.81
CA GLU A 53 -9.96 0.35 6.55
C GLU A 53 -10.84 1.60 6.40
N ARG A 54 -12.12 1.50 6.77
CA ARG A 54 -13.04 2.65 6.77
C ARG A 54 -12.58 3.75 7.73
N ASP A 55 -12.17 3.38 8.93
CA ASP A 55 -11.71 4.31 9.95
C ASP A 55 -10.40 4.99 9.55
N VAL A 56 -9.47 4.25 8.95
CA VAL A 56 -8.23 4.81 8.38
C VAL A 56 -8.54 5.81 7.27
N LEU A 57 -9.45 5.49 6.36
CA LEU A 57 -9.89 6.42 5.31
C LEU A 57 -10.55 7.67 5.90
N GLN A 58 -11.35 7.53 6.95
CA GLN A 58 -12.00 8.64 7.64
C GLN A 58 -10.97 9.54 8.32
N VAL A 59 -10.01 8.97 9.05
CA VAL A 59 -8.92 9.73 9.69
C VAL A 59 -8.07 10.43 8.64
N ALA A 60 -7.69 9.75 7.56
CA ALA A 60 -6.94 10.35 6.47
C ALA A 60 -7.68 11.56 5.87
N LYS A 61 -9.00 11.45 5.67
CA LYS A 61 -9.84 12.57 5.21
C LYS A 61 -9.83 13.75 6.18
N LEU A 62 -9.94 13.49 7.49
CA LEU A 62 -9.91 14.53 8.52
C LEU A 62 -8.55 15.24 8.57
N VAL A 63 -7.46 14.48 8.53
CA VAL A 63 -6.10 15.02 8.54
C VAL A 63 -5.85 15.87 7.29
N ASN A 64 -6.19 15.36 6.10
CA ASN A 64 -6.05 16.11 4.86
C ASN A 64 -6.86 17.41 4.88
N GLY A 65 -8.08 17.39 5.42
CA GLY A 65 -8.91 18.59 5.57
C GLY A 65 -8.30 19.62 6.51
N LEU A 66 -7.67 19.18 7.60
CA LEU A 66 -6.98 20.06 8.55
C LEU A 66 -5.70 20.65 7.94
N GLU A 67 -4.95 19.85 7.19
CA GLU A 67 -3.78 20.32 6.45
C GLU A 67 -4.20 21.38 5.41
N GLU A 68 -5.20 21.08 4.59
CA GLU A 68 -5.75 22.00 3.59
C GLU A 68 -6.23 23.31 4.22
N SER A 69 -6.97 23.26 5.33
CA SER A 69 -7.45 24.49 5.99
C SER A 69 -6.30 25.34 6.51
N THR A 70 -5.31 24.69 7.15
CA THR A 70 -4.14 25.37 7.72
C THR A 70 -3.29 26.01 6.62
N MET A 71 -3.05 25.27 5.53
CA MET A 71 -2.26 25.76 4.41
C MET A 71 -2.95 26.89 3.64
N ASN A 72 -4.28 26.80 3.47
CA ASN A 72 -5.06 27.88 2.89
C ASN A 72 -5.04 29.14 3.75
N GLU A 73 -5.16 29.02 5.08
CA GLU A 73 -5.07 30.15 6.00
C GLU A 73 -3.68 30.81 5.94
N LEU A 74 -2.62 30.00 5.97
CA LEU A 74 -1.25 30.48 5.84
C LEU A 74 -1.03 31.21 4.51
N ALA A 75 -1.45 30.61 3.39
CA ALA A 75 -1.32 31.22 2.07
C ALA A 75 -2.06 32.56 2.01
N ARG A 76 -3.31 32.61 2.48
CA ARG A 76 -4.11 33.86 2.52
C ARG A 76 -3.44 34.94 3.36
N LYS A 77 -2.89 34.57 4.52
CA LYS A 77 -2.19 35.51 5.42
C LYS A 77 -1.02 36.22 4.74
N TYR A 78 -0.35 35.57 3.78
CA TYR A 78 0.77 36.12 3.03
C TYR A 78 0.41 36.52 1.58
N GLY A 79 -0.89 36.66 1.27
CA GLY A 79 -1.37 37.12 -0.04
C GLY A 79 -1.27 36.09 -1.17
N GLY A 80 -1.04 34.82 -0.84
CA GLY A 80 -0.97 33.70 -1.78
C GLY A 80 -2.23 32.83 -1.78
N THR A 81 -2.27 31.87 -2.70
CA THR A 81 -3.27 30.79 -2.74
C THR A 81 -2.57 29.44 -2.69
N TRP A 82 -2.98 28.57 -1.77
CA TRP A 82 -2.49 27.21 -1.72
C TRP A 82 -3.14 26.37 -2.82
N LYS A 83 -2.37 25.45 -3.42
CA LYS A 83 -2.83 24.47 -4.40
C LYS A 83 -2.17 23.15 -4.09
N ASP A 84 -2.95 22.07 -4.10
CA ASP A 84 -2.41 20.73 -4.04
C ASP A 84 -1.42 20.50 -5.18
N LYS A 85 -0.30 19.85 -4.85
CA LYS A 85 0.59 19.34 -5.90
C LYS A 85 -0.19 18.29 -6.68
N PRO A 86 -0.29 18.38 -8.02
CA PRO A 86 -0.84 17.29 -8.80
C PRO A 86 -0.03 16.04 -8.47
N LYS A 87 -0.70 14.96 -8.08
CA LYS A 87 -0.07 13.64 -8.00
C LYS A 87 0.51 13.39 -9.38
N GLU A 88 1.84 13.35 -9.50
CA GLU A 88 2.51 12.88 -10.70
C GLU A 88 1.90 11.51 -11.02
N ALA A 89 1.07 11.47 -12.06
CA ALA A 89 0.52 10.24 -12.56
C ALA A 89 1.72 9.40 -12.99
N GLY A 90 1.95 8.29 -12.30
CA GLY A 90 3.07 7.39 -12.51
C GLY A 90 3.38 7.24 -14.00
N GLN A 91 4.53 7.78 -14.37
CA GLN A 91 5.18 7.57 -15.64
C GLN A 91 5.39 6.07 -15.86
N GLY A 92 4.79 5.52 -16.91
CA GLY A 92 5.11 4.20 -17.45
C GLY A 92 4.04 3.11 -17.34
N ARG A 93 2.86 3.32 -17.94
CA ARG A 93 2.16 2.22 -18.62
C ARG A 93 2.61 2.21 -20.09
N GLY A 94 3.59 1.39 -20.44
CA GLY A 94 3.58 0.71 -21.75
C GLY A 94 2.89 -0.64 -21.51
N GLN A 95 1.79 -1.05 -22.15
CA GLN A 95 1.50 -1.06 -23.59
C GLN A 95 2.74 -1.49 -24.37
N ILE A 96 3.00 -2.80 -24.43
CA ILE A 96 2.70 -3.69 -25.59
C ILE A 96 2.44 -5.09 -25.04
#